data_AF-A0AAI8VTM0-F1
#
_entry.id   AF-A0AAI8VTM0-F1
#
_cell.length_a   1.000
_cell.length_b   1.000
_cell.length_c   1.000
_cell.angle_alpha   90.00
_cell.angle_beta   90.00
_cell.angle_gamma   90.00
#
_symmetry.space_group_name_H-M   'P 1'
#
loop_
_entity.id
_entity.type
_entity.pdbx_description
1 polymer ?
#
loop_
_entity_poly.entity_id
_entity_poly.type
_entity_poly.pdbx_seq_one_letter_code
_entity_poly.pdbx_strand_id
1 'polypeptide(L)'
;MCRLMVFSGTCTKCGGAQTWDDLTQELSCLEAKNAGAFGECDGGISVEEHSFDQECDTCADEDEGFGDDVEGGSSRGGDKKRQRTS
;
A
#
# COMPACT_ATOMS: atom_id res chain seq x y z
N MET A 1 30.44 7.86 -1.78
CA MET A 1 29.42 7.36 -2.72
C MET A 1 28.04 7.58 -2.12
N CYS A 2 27.12 8.09 -2.93
CA CYS A 2 25.71 8.08 -2.64
C CYS A 2 25.15 6.69 -2.95
N ARG A 3 24.17 6.23 -2.17
CA ARG A 3 23.49 4.94 -2.39
C ARG A 3 22.04 5.19 -2.77
N LEU A 4 21.59 4.54 -3.83
CA LEU A 4 20.19 4.49 -4.24
C LEU A 4 19.72 3.05 -4.10
N MET A 5 18.77 2.80 -3.20
CA MET A 5 18.19 1.47 -3.02
C MET A 5 16.88 1.38 -3.78
N VAL A 6 16.75 0.43 -4.71
CA VAL A 6 15.56 0.21 -5.54
C VAL A 6 14.98 -1.16 -5.22
N PHE A 7 13.67 -1.24 -5.06
CA PHE A 7 12.98 -2.50 -4.78
C PHE A 7 12.17 -2.92 -6.01
N SER A 8 12.45 -4.11 -6.56
CA SER A 8 11.79 -4.66 -7.75
C SER A 8 11.51 -6.15 -7.56
N GLY A 9 10.54 -6.69 -8.29
CA GLY A 9 9.97 -8.01 -7.99
C GLY A 9 8.60 -8.22 -8.59
N THR A 10 7.86 -9.21 -8.09
CA THR A 10 6.57 -9.62 -8.67
C THR A 10 5.42 -9.52 -7.66
N CYS A 11 4.25 -9.13 -8.16
CA CYS A 11 3.04 -9.12 -7.37
C CYS A 11 2.61 -10.54 -7.02
N THR A 12 2.45 -10.83 -5.73
CA THR A 12 2.07 -12.17 -5.25
C THR A 12 0.62 -12.55 -5.62
N LYS A 13 -0.24 -11.58 -5.95
CA LYS A 13 -1.64 -11.81 -6.36
C LYS A 13 -1.82 -11.92 -7.87
N CYS A 14 -1.29 -10.97 -8.65
CA CYS A 14 -1.51 -10.91 -10.09
C CYS A 14 -0.31 -11.40 -10.93
N GLY A 15 0.86 -11.62 -10.31
CA GLY A 15 2.08 -12.06 -10.99
C GLY A 15 2.73 -10.98 -11.87
N GLY A 16 2.24 -9.73 -11.84
CA GLY A 16 2.83 -8.62 -12.58
C GLY A 16 4.17 -8.21 -12.00
N ALA A 17 5.16 -7.95 -12.86
CA ALA A 17 6.42 -7.34 -12.44
C ALA A 17 6.18 -5.88 -12.04
N GLN A 18 6.68 -5.49 -10.89
CA GLN A 18 6.55 -4.15 -10.34
C GLN A 18 7.88 -3.65 -9.78
N THR A 19 7.98 -2.33 -9.70
CA THR A 19 8.99 -1.63 -8.93
C THR A 19 8.26 -0.84 -7.85
N TRP A 20 8.77 -0.88 -6.62
CA TRP A 20 8.18 -0.18 -5.48
C TRP A 20 8.92 1.13 -5.29
N ASP A 21 8.54 2.12 -6.09
CA ASP A 21 9.14 3.45 -6.08
C ASP A 21 9.02 4.12 -4.69
N ASP A 22 7.91 3.90 -3.97
CA ASP A 22 7.71 4.42 -2.61
C ASP A 22 8.67 3.84 -1.56
N LEU A 23 9.24 2.67 -1.84
CA LEU A 23 10.26 2.04 -1.00
C LEU A 23 11.69 2.44 -1.41
N THR A 24 11.84 3.15 -2.53
CA THR A 24 13.13 3.60 -3.03
C THR A 24 13.73 4.60 -2.06
N GLN A 25 15.01 4.40 -1.71
CA GLN A 25 15.69 5.20 -0.70
C GLN A 25 16.97 5.82 -1.25
N GLU A 26 17.10 7.12 -1.06
CA GLU A 26 18.29 7.92 -1.40
C GLU A 26 19.14 8.17 -0.16
N LEU A 27 20.33 7.56 -0.09
CA LEU A 27 21.32 7.78 0.96
C LEU A 27 22.51 8.56 0.42
N SER A 28 22.48 9.88 0.63
CA SER A 28 23.60 10.76 0.32
C SER A 28 24.76 10.59 1.30
N CYS A 29 26.00 10.62 0.80
CA CYS A 29 27.17 10.76 1.67
C CYS A 29 27.30 12.21 2.18
N LEU A 30 28.21 12.44 3.12
CA LEU A 30 28.42 13.77 3.72
C LEU A 30 28.78 14.83 2.68
N GLU A 31 29.56 14.48 1.65
CA GLU A 31 29.95 15.39 0.59
C GLU A 31 28.74 15.86 -0.24
N ALA A 32 27.87 14.94 -0.65
CA ALA A 32 26.64 15.27 -1.37
C ALA A 32 25.68 16.12 -0.51
N LYS A 33 25.59 15.86 0.80
CA LYS A 33 24.83 16.71 1.73
C LYS A 33 25.35 18.14 1.79
N ASN A 34 26.67 18.30 1.71
CA ASN A 34 27.31 19.61 1.72
C ASN A 34 27.26 20.32 0.36
N ALA A 35 27.18 19.57 -0.75
CA ALA A 35 27.05 20.09 -2.11
C ALA A 35 25.62 20.55 -2.43
N GLY A 36 24.61 19.91 -1.83
CA GLY A 36 23.22 20.32 -1.93
C GLY A 36 22.39 19.50 -2.94
N ALA A 37 23.00 18.64 -3.75
CA ALA A 37 22.27 17.65 -4.54
C ALA A 37 22.80 16.21 -4.35
N PHE A 38 21.89 15.24 -4.46
CA PHE A 38 22.23 13.82 -4.46
C PHE A 38 23.06 13.47 -5.69
N GLY A 39 24.08 12.63 -5.52
CA GLY A 39 24.96 12.21 -6.61
C GLY A 39 26.14 13.13 -6.92
N GLU A 40 26.22 14.32 -6.31
CA GLU A 40 27.36 15.25 -6.47
C GLU A 40 28.61 14.85 -5.67
N CYS A 41 28.64 13.68 -5.03
CA CYS A 41 29.85 13.23 -4.36
C CYS A 41 30.87 12.65 -5.35
N ASP A 42 32.16 12.80 -5.04
CA ASP A 42 33.28 12.32 -5.87
C ASP A 42 33.17 10.82 -6.20
N GLY A 43 32.63 10.04 -5.26
CA GLY A 43 32.41 8.60 -5.42
C GLY A 43 31.16 8.19 -6.22
N GLY A 44 30.42 9.13 -6.81
CA GLY A 44 29.23 8.86 -7.64
C GLY A 44 28.04 8.21 -6.90
N ILE A 45 27.11 7.66 -7.67
CA ILE A 45 25.90 6.96 -7.18
C ILE A 45 26.06 5.46 -7.39
N SER A 46 25.88 4.68 -6.32
CA SER A 46 25.76 3.22 -6.36
C SER A 46 24.29 2.82 -6.26
N VAL A 47 23.79 2.09 -7.26
CA VAL A 47 22.41 1.57 -7.27
C VAL A 47 22.42 0.14 -6.74
N GLU A 48 21.64 -0.11 -5.68
CA GLU A 48 21.45 -1.42 -5.07
C GLU A 48 20.02 -1.88 -5.33
N GLU A 49 19.86 -2.92 -6.15
CA GLU A 49 18.56 -3.51 -6.44
C GLU A 49 18.24 -4.66 -5.48
N HIS A 50 17.05 -4.62 -4.90
CA HIS A 50 16.55 -5.61 -3.96
C HIS A 50 15.29 -6.28 -4.50
N SER A 51 15.31 -7.62 -4.48
CA SER A 51 14.13 -8.43 -4.78
C SER A 51 13.07 -8.24 -3.70
N PHE A 52 11.88 -7.81 -4.09
CA PHE A 52 10.76 -7.57 -3.18
C PHE A 52 9.47 -8.06 -3.83
N ASP A 53 8.97 -9.21 -3.36
CA ASP A 53 7.72 -9.79 -3.83
C ASP A 53 6.61 -9.50 -2.80
N GLN A 54 5.70 -8.58 -3.12
CA GLN A 54 4.54 -8.20 -2.31
C GLN A 54 3.36 -7.84 -3.20
N GLU A 55 2.18 -7.64 -2.61
CA GLU A 55 1.00 -7.18 -3.33
C GLU A 55 1.24 -5.76 -3.89
N CYS A 56 0.85 -5.53 -5.15
CA CYS A 56 0.90 -4.18 -5.71
C CYS A 56 -0.24 -3.33 -5.17
N ASP A 57 -0.12 -2.00 -5.26
CA ASP A 57 -1.12 -1.03 -4.78
C ASP A 57 -2.55 -1.39 -5.22
N THR A 58 -2.72 -1.76 -6.49
CA THR A 58 -4.03 -2.18 -7.03
C THR A 58 -4.58 -3.44 -6.38
N CYS A 59 -3.73 -4.44 -6.08
CA CYS A 59 -4.18 -5.67 -5.43
C CYS A 59 -4.39 -5.49 -3.92
N ALA A 60 -3.65 -4.57 -3.29
CA ALA A 60 -3.79 -4.24 -1.88
C ALA A 60 -5.09 -3.46 -1.61
N ASP A 61 -5.47 -2.52 -2.48
CA ASP A 61 -6.70 -1.71 -2.34
C ASP A 61 -7.98 -2.55 -2.48
N GLU A 62 -7.96 -3.62 -3.30
CA GLU A 62 -9.11 -4.53 -3.49
C GLU A 62 -9.41 -5.43 -2.26
N ASP A 63 -8.48 -5.58 -1.32
CA ASP A 63 -8.65 -6.38 -0.09
C ASP A 63 -9.21 -5.53 1.07
N GLU A 64 -9.23 -4.19 0.95
CA GLU A 64 -9.95 -3.27 1.83
C GLU A 64 -11.43 -3.30 1.46
N GLY A 65 -12.09 -4.43 1.72
CA GLY A 65 -13.49 -4.64 1.39
C GLY A 65 -14.36 -3.46 1.78
N PHE A 66 -14.99 -2.83 0.78
CA PHE A 66 -16.26 -2.14 0.99
C PHE A 66 -17.21 -3.17 1.61
N GLY A 67 -17.27 -3.19 2.94
CA GLY A 67 -18.41 -3.69 3.69
C GLY A 67 -19.57 -2.77 3.36
N ASP A 68 -20.15 -2.93 2.18
CA ASP A 68 -21.38 -2.27 1.80
C ASP A 68 -22.45 -2.72 2.80
N ASP A 69 -22.81 -1.75 3.63
CA ASP A 69 -23.82 -1.75 4.66
C ASP A 69 -25.20 -1.91 4.00
N VAL A 70 -25.62 -3.13 3.64
CA VAL A 70 -26.99 -3.39 3.13
C VAL A 70 -27.60 -4.71 3.62
N GLU A 71 -28.84 -4.55 4.11
CA GLU A 71 -29.89 -5.52 4.50
C GLU A 71 -29.88 -6.05 5.95
N GLY A 72 -30.89 -5.81 6.79
CA GLY A 72 -32.25 -5.35 6.56
C GLY A 72 -33.03 -5.32 7.88
N GLY A 73 -34.09 -4.49 7.94
CA GLY A 73 -34.75 -4.04 9.15
C GLY A 73 -35.29 -5.11 10.12
N SER A 74 -35.13 -4.85 11.41
CA SER A 74 -35.81 -5.58 12.49
C SER A 74 -36.81 -4.66 13.21
N SER A 75 -37.89 -4.27 12.50
CA SER A 75 -39.10 -3.80 13.18
C SER A 75 -39.85 -5.01 13.72
N ARG A 76 -39.41 -5.54 14.87
CA ARG A 76 -40.24 -6.40 15.71
C ARG A 76 -40.91 -5.53 16.77
N GLY A 77 -41.79 -4.66 16.30
CA GLY A 77 -42.82 -4.07 17.15
C GLY A 77 -43.68 -5.20 17.70
N GLY A 78 -43.59 -5.42 19.00
CA GLY A 78 -44.56 -6.23 19.70
C GLY A 78 -45.88 -5.47 19.77
N ASP A 79 -46.97 -6.11 19.36
CA ASP A 79 -48.20 -6.06 20.15
C ASP A 79 -49.06 -7.28 19.83
N LYS A 80 -48.95 -8.27 20.72
CA LYS A 80 -49.94 -9.34 20.84
C LYS A 80 -51.04 -8.76 21.75
N LYS A 81 -52.28 -8.67 21.28
CA LYS A 81 -53.39 -9.55 21.74
C LYS A 81 -54.73 -9.17 21.10
N ARG A 82 -55.24 -10.12 20.33
CA ARG A 82 -56.64 -10.33 19.95
C ARG A 82 -57.57 -10.20 21.16
N GLN A 83 -58.76 -9.61 20.96
CA GLN A 83 -60.12 -10.21 21.13
C GLN A 83 -61.20 -9.10 21.18
N ARG A 84 -62.16 -9.10 20.23
CA ARG A 84 -63.58 -9.55 20.38
C ARG A 84 -64.40 -8.59 21.29
N THR A 85 -65.56 -8.03 20.95
CA THR A 85 -66.75 -8.54 20.24
C THR A 85 -67.71 -7.39 19.85
N SER A 86 -68.54 -7.66 18.83
CA SER A 86 -69.93 -7.20 18.56
C SER A 86 -70.40 -5.80 18.96
#